data_AF-A0A5M9ZHL9-F1
#
_entry.id   AF-A0A5M9ZHL9-F1
#
_cell.length_a   1.000
_cell.length_b   1.000
_cell.length_c   1.000
_cell.angle_alpha   90.00
_cell.angle_beta   90.00
_cell.angle_gamma   90.00
#
_symmetry.space_group_name_H-M   'P 1'
#
loop_
_entity.id
_entity.type
_entity.pdbx_description
1 polymer ?
#
loop_
_entity_poly.entity_id
_entity_poly.type
_entity_poly.pdbx_seq_one_letter_code
_entity_poly.pdbx_strand_id
1 'polypeptide(L)'
;MTEANTNPRHTAPAAQLVAAPEPDGARPRPQIPTTAFGGYDRASVDALLAGYEERAAGLRRSLAGQIGAADAMRATITQLQTQLDAAVSERDRLRHRAANPLEGVGRAAQEFYNSARAQADELLAKARTQSASIVDGGKAEAKRLIEQARSDAEAIGRDASARLDERSKALDADRAKMEADRAAALKDVEARREEAKREATGRIAAAEARERRAADAADQIRERLRAAIRALDDADAGR
;
A
#
# COMPACT_ATOMS: atom_id res chain seq x y z
N MET A 1 -53.88 -16.70 -36.31
CA MET A 1 -54.97 -17.67 -36.49
C MET A 1 -55.20 -18.31 -35.14
N THR A 2 -56.20 -17.83 -34.42
CA THR A 2 -56.47 -18.19 -33.02
C THR A 2 -57.51 -19.30 -33.02
N GLU A 3 -57.08 -20.53 -32.73
CA GLU A 3 -57.97 -21.67 -32.55
C GLU A 3 -58.79 -21.48 -31.27
N ALA A 4 -60.11 -21.45 -31.45
CA ALA A 4 -61.07 -21.43 -30.37
C ALA A 4 -61.11 -22.80 -29.69
N ASN A 5 -60.49 -22.90 -28.51
CA ASN A 5 -60.59 -24.09 -27.66
C ASN A 5 -61.91 -24.03 -26.87
N THR A 6 -62.96 -24.59 -27.45
CA THR A 6 -64.24 -24.90 -26.79
C THR A 6 -64.08 -26.15 -25.92
N ASN A 7 -63.87 -25.95 -24.61
CA ASN A 7 -64.01 -27.03 -23.63
C ASN A 7 -65.42 -26.95 -22.99
N PRO A 8 -66.15 -28.07 -22.88
CA PRO A 8 -67.54 -28.08 -22.48
C PRO A 8 -67.63 -27.83 -20.97
N ARG A 9 -68.43 -26.84 -20.58
CA ARG A 9 -68.77 -26.62 -19.18
C ARG A 9 -69.52 -27.85 -18.70
N HIS A 10 -68.88 -28.61 -17.80
CA HIS A 10 -69.56 -29.60 -16.97
C HIS A 10 -70.74 -28.91 -16.29
N THR A 11 -71.93 -29.27 -16.76
CA THR A 11 -73.22 -28.96 -16.16
C THR A 11 -73.27 -29.61 -14.79
N ALA A 12 -72.91 -28.85 -13.75
CA ALA A 12 -73.31 -29.18 -12.40
C ALA A 12 -74.84 -29.30 -12.36
N PRO A 13 -75.41 -30.30 -11.66
CA PRO A 13 -76.85 -30.49 -11.62
C PRO A 13 -77.48 -29.20 -11.10
N ALA A 14 -78.37 -28.65 -11.91
CA ALA A 14 -79.16 -27.48 -11.57
C ALA A 14 -79.65 -27.67 -10.14
N ALA A 15 -79.23 -26.77 -9.25
CA ALA A 15 -79.86 -26.62 -7.95
C ALA A 15 -81.36 -26.64 -8.23
N GLN A 16 -82.05 -27.66 -7.72
CA GLN A 16 -83.50 -27.67 -7.72
C GLN A 16 -83.89 -26.35 -7.08
N LEU A 17 -84.33 -25.40 -7.91
CA LEU A 17 -85.09 -24.26 -7.46
C LEU A 17 -86.24 -24.89 -6.70
N VAL A 18 -86.14 -24.90 -5.37
CA VAL A 18 -87.32 -24.96 -4.53
C VAL A 18 -88.18 -23.85 -5.08
N ALA A 19 -89.31 -24.25 -5.67
CA ALA A 19 -90.23 -23.35 -6.36
C ALA A 19 -90.34 -22.07 -5.53
N ALA A 20 -90.12 -20.93 -6.20
CA ALA A 20 -90.55 -19.66 -5.64
C ALA A 20 -91.98 -19.87 -5.14
N PRO A 21 -92.34 -19.45 -3.91
CA PRO A 21 -93.74 -19.48 -3.53
C PRO A 21 -94.48 -18.71 -4.63
N GLU A 22 -95.34 -19.39 -5.37
CA GLU A 22 -96.22 -18.74 -6.34
C GLU A 22 -96.83 -17.52 -5.66
N PRO A 23 -96.94 -16.36 -6.34
CA PRO A 23 -97.63 -15.23 -5.75
C PRO A 23 -99.03 -15.73 -5.40
N ASP A 24 -99.35 -15.79 -4.11
CA ASP A 24 -100.65 -16.18 -3.59
C ASP A 24 -101.74 -15.49 -4.42
N GLY A 25 -102.29 -16.24 -5.38
CA GLY A 25 -103.46 -15.83 -6.13
C GLY A 25 -104.58 -15.67 -5.12
N ALA A 26 -104.97 -14.42 -4.88
CA ALA A 26 -106.16 -14.02 -4.14
C ALA A 26 -106.52 -14.93 -2.96
N ARG A 27 -105.69 -14.95 -1.89
CA ARG A 27 -106.18 -15.46 -0.60
C ARG A 27 -107.43 -14.65 -0.23
N PRO A 28 -108.59 -15.29 0.04
CA PRO A 28 -109.81 -14.59 0.37
C PRO A 28 -109.55 -13.66 1.55
N ARG A 29 -109.96 -12.40 1.43
CA ARG A 29 -109.85 -11.44 2.54
C ARG A 29 -110.57 -12.06 3.74
N PRO A 30 -109.93 -12.12 4.92
CA PRO A 30 -110.56 -12.73 6.09
C PRO A 30 -111.85 -12.00 6.40
N GLN A 31 -112.95 -12.74 6.42
CA GLN A 31 -114.24 -12.21 6.84
C GLN A 31 -114.16 -12.00 8.35
N ILE A 32 -114.30 -10.75 8.79
CA ILE A 32 -114.33 -10.43 10.21
C ILE A 32 -115.70 -10.88 10.75
N PRO A 33 -115.77 -11.81 11.71
CA PRO A 33 -117.03 -12.28 12.25
C PRO A 33 -117.75 -11.14 12.99
N THR A 34 -118.94 -10.79 12.52
CA THR A 34 -119.79 -9.73 13.06
C THR A 34 -120.98 -10.30 13.82
N THR A 35 -121.38 -9.66 14.91
CA THR A 35 -122.65 -9.93 15.58
C THR A 35 -123.80 -9.21 14.87
N ALA A 36 -125.05 -9.64 15.10
CA ALA A 36 -126.25 -9.20 14.36
C ALA A 36 -126.54 -7.68 14.38
N PHE A 37 -125.87 -6.91 15.25
CA PHE A 37 -126.05 -5.45 15.39
C PHE A 37 -124.84 -4.62 14.90
N GLY A 38 -123.97 -5.21 14.07
CA GLY A 38 -122.86 -4.48 13.42
C GLY A 38 -121.61 -4.29 14.30
N GLY A 39 -121.53 -4.95 15.45
CA GLY A 39 -120.30 -5.06 16.26
C GLY A 39 -119.49 -6.29 15.88
N TYR A 40 -118.19 -6.30 16.21
CA TYR A 40 -117.33 -7.47 16.00
C TYR A 40 -117.48 -8.48 17.14
N ASP A 41 -117.49 -9.78 16.83
CA ASP A 41 -117.36 -10.82 17.85
C ASP A 41 -115.89 -10.91 18.30
N ARG A 42 -115.61 -10.36 19.48
CA ARG A 42 -114.26 -10.22 20.02
C ARG A 42 -113.53 -11.55 20.10
N ALA A 43 -114.19 -12.62 20.55
CA ALA A 43 -113.54 -13.93 20.71
C ALA A 43 -113.11 -14.54 19.36
N SER A 44 -113.98 -14.46 18.34
CA SER A 44 -113.67 -14.97 17.00
C SER A 44 -112.63 -14.12 16.28
N VAL A 45 -112.61 -12.80 16.50
CA VAL A 45 -111.57 -11.89 15.98
C VAL A 45 -110.22 -12.16 16.66
N ASP A 46 -110.18 -12.33 17.98
CA ASP A 46 -108.97 -12.65 18.75
C ASP A 46 -108.38 -14.00 18.31
N ALA A 47 -109.21 -15.02 18.07
CA ALA A 47 -108.77 -16.31 17.54
C ALA A 47 -108.20 -16.21 16.11
N LEU A 48 -108.80 -15.37 15.26
CA LEU A 48 -108.32 -15.13 13.90
C LEU A 48 -106.98 -14.38 13.91
N LEU A 49 -106.82 -13.38 14.78
CA LEU A 49 -105.55 -12.69 15.04
C LEU A 49 -104.47 -13.66 15.51
N ALA A 50 -104.77 -14.51 16.50
CA ALA A 50 -103.83 -15.53 16.99
C ALA A 50 -103.37 -16.48 15.87
N GLY A 51 -104.28 -16.93 15.01
CA GLY A 51 -103.94 -17.77 13.85
C GLY A 51 -103.14 -17.05 12.76
N TYR A 52 -103.27 -15.73 12.62
CA TYR A 52 -102.40 -14.93 11.75
C TYR A 52 -101.02 -14.72 12.36
N GLU A 53 -100.93 -14.47 13.66
CA GLU A 53 -99.68 -14.33 14.39
C GLU A 53 -98.86 -15.63 14.33
N GLU A 54 -99.50 -16.78 14.49
CA GLU A 54 -98.84 -18.09 14.38
C GLU A 54 -98.31 -18.35 12.95
N ARG A 55 -99.11 -18.05 11.92
CA ARG A 55 -98.66 -18.17 10.52
C ARG A 55 -97.54 -17.18 10.19
N ALA A 56 -97.63 -15.94 10.66
CA ALA A 56 -96.57 -14.96 10.50
C ALA A 56 -95.29 -15.39 11.22
N ALA A 57 -95.39 -15.98 12.41
CA ALA A 57 -94.27 -16.56 13.13
C ALA A 57 -93.66 -17.75 12.37
N GLY A 58 -94.49 -18.62 11.78
CA GLY A 58 -94.05 -19.72 10.92
C GLY A 58 -93.29 -19.26 9.68
N LEU A 59 -93.83 -18.27 8.97
CA LEU A 59 -93.18 -17.66 7.80
C LEU A 59 -91.87 -16.97 8.16
N ARG A 60 -91.82 -16.25 9.30
CA ARG A 60 -90.58 -15.64 9.80
C ARG A 60 -89.52 -16.69 10.11
N ARG A 61 -89.89 -17.80 10.75
CA ARG A 61 -88.98 -18.93 11.02
C ARG A 61 -88.47 -19.56 9.72
N SER A 62 -89.34 -19.77 8.75
CA SER A 62 -88.97 -20.31 7.44
C SER A 62 -88.03 -19.39 6.66
N LEU A 63 -88.32 -18.08 6.62
CA LEU A 63 -87.49 -17.08 5.99
C LEU A 63 -86.10 -17.00 6.66
N ALA A 64 -86.06 -17.02 8.00
CA ALA A 64 -84.80 -17.05 8.74
C ALA A 64 -83.97 -18.30 8.40
N GLY A 65 -84.60 -19.46 8.24
CA GLY A 65 -83.93 -20.68 7.78
C GLY A 65 -83.36 -20.57 6.36
N GLN A 66 -84.11 -19.96 5.43
CA GLN A 66 -83.64 -19.74 4.06
C GLN A 66 -82.48 -18.74 3.99
N ILE A 67 -82.53 -17.66 4.79
CA ILE A 67 -81.43 -16.69 4.90
C ILE A 67 -80.17 -17.39 5.43
N GLY A 68 -80.30 -18.19 6.49
CA GLY A 68 -79.18 -18.96 7.03
C GLY A 68 -78.57 -19.94 6.02
N ALA A 69 -79.40 -20.62 5.22
CA ALA A 69 -78.94 -21.49 4.16
C ALA A 69 -78.21 -20.73 3.03
N ALA A 70 -78.71 -19.56 2.64
CA ALA A 70 -78.09 -18.71 1.63
C ALA A 70 -76.73 -18.16 2.11
N ASP A 71 -76.63 -17.76 3.38
CA ASP A 71 -75.37 -17.29 3.97
C ASP A 71 -74.33 -18.42 4.08
N ALA A 72 -74.76 -19.64 4.43
CA ALA A 72 -73.90 -20.81 4.41
C ALA A 72 -73.35 -21.10 2.99
N MET A 73 -74.21 -21.05 1.97
CA MET A 73 -73.78 -21.22 0.58
C MET A 73 -72.81 -20.12 0.13
N ARG A 74 -73.05 -18.86 0.50
CA ARG A 74 -72.12 -17.76 0.21
C ARG A 74 -70.76 -17.98 0.87
N ALA A 75 -70.74 -18.43 2.12
CA ALA A 75 -69.49 -18.74 2.80
C ALA A 75 -68.71 -19.85 2.09
N THR A 76 -69.38 -20.91 1.64
CA THR A 76 -68.76 -21.99 0.86
C THR A 76 -68.21 -21.49 -0.48
N ILE A 77 -68.96 -20.65 -1.20
CA ILE A 77 -68.50 -20.07 -2.47
C ILE A 77 -67.22 -19.25 -2.27
N THR A 78 -67.18 -18.39 -1.25
CA THR A 78 -65.99 -17.59 -0.94
C THR A 78 -64.78 -18.46 -0.61
N GLN A 79 -65.00 -19.54 0.16
CA GLN A 79 -63.93 -20.48 0.50
C GLN A 79 -63.38 -21.18 -0.76
N LEU A 80 -64.27 -21.66 -1.65
CA LEU A 80 -63.87 -22.32 -2.89
C LEU A 80 -63.16 -21.36 -3.85
N GLN A 81 -63.59 -20.11 -3.94
CA GLN A 81 -62.90 -19.07 -4.71
C GLN A 81 -61.48 -18.84 -4.20
N THR A 82 -61.32 -18.72 -2.88
CA THR A 82 -60.00 -18.55 -2.26
C THR A 82 -59.07 -19.73 -2.55
N GLN A 83 -59.60 -20.95 -2.49
CA GLN A 83 -58.84 -22.16 -2.83
C GLN A 83 -58.45 -22.20 -4.31
N LEU A 84 -59.36 -21.78 -5.20
CA LEU A 84 -59.08 -21.71 -6.63
C LEU A 84 -57.97 -20.70 -6.95
N ASP A 85 -58.03 -19.51 -6.36
CA ASP A 85 -57.02 -18.46 -6.57
C ASP A 85 -55.64 -18.90 -6.08
N ALA A 86 -55.58 -19.60 -4.94
CA ALA A 86 -54.35 -20.19 -4.43
C ALA A 86 -53.79 -21.25 -5.39
N ALA A 87 -54.65 -22.14 -5.91
CA ALA A 87 -54.25 -23.19 -6.85
C ALA A 87 -53.78 -22.62 -8.20
N VAL A 88 -54.43 -21.57 -8.71
CA VAL A 88 -54.02 -20.86 -9.94
C VAL A 88 -52.66 -20.20 -9.74
N SER A 89 -52.47 -19.49 -8.63
CA SER A 89 -51.20 -18.85 -8.31
C SER A 89 -50.05 -19.86 -8.22
N GLU A 90 -50.29 -21.03 -7.62
CA GLU A 90 -49.27 -22.05 -7.50
C GLU A 90 -48.95 -22.71 -8.84
N ARG A 91 -49.97 -23.00 -9.65
CA ARG A 91 -49.77 -23.50 -11.02
C ARG A 91 -48.92 -22.52 -11.84
N ASP A 92 -49.18 -21.22 -11.74
CA ASP A 92 -48.48 -20.22 -12.53
C ASP A 92 -47.02 -20.07 -12.08
N ARG A 93 -46.73 -20.20 -10.77
CA ARG A 93 -45.35 -20.30 -10.26
C ARG A 93 -44.62 -21.53 -10.79
N LEU A 94 -45.28 -22.68 -10.77
CA LEU A 94 -44.70 -23.93 -11.27
C LEU A 94 -44.44 -23.85 -12.78
N ARG A 95 -45.36 -23.25 -13.55
CA ARG A 95 -45.17 -22.98 -14.98
C ARG A 95 -44.01 -22.03 -15.22
N HIS A 96 -43.86 -20.96 -14.44
CA HIS A 96 -42.72 -20.06 -14.56
C HIS A 96 -41.39 -20.77 -14.30
N ARG A 97 -41.31 -21.60 -13.25
CA ARG A 97 -40.10 -22.40 -12.97
C ARG A 97 -39.82 -23.43 -14.07
N ALA A 98 -40.85 -24.08 -14.59
CA ALA A 98 -40.72 -25.07 -15.66
C ALA A 98 -40.36 -24.44 -17.02
N ALA A 99 -40.82 -23.21 -17.29
CA ALA A 99 -40.46 -22.45 -18.49
C ALA A 99 -39.04 -21.88 -18.42
N ASN A 100 -38.57 -21.51 -17.23
CA ASN A 100 -37.27 -20.89 -17.01
C ASN A 100 -36.35 -21.68 -16.05
N PRO A 101 -36.07 -22.98 -16.28
CA PRO A 101 -35.20 -23.77 -15.41
C PRO A 101 -33.75 -23.24 -15.42
N LEU A 102 -33.34 -22.56 -16.50
CA LEU A 102 -32.00 -22.02 -16.67
C LEU A 102 -31.81 -20.64 -16.04
N GLU A 103 -32.87 -19.95 -15.62
CA GLU A 103 -32.77 -18.59 -15.07
C GLU A 103 -32.04 -18.60 -13.71
N GLY A 104 -32.33 -19.59 -12.86
CA GLY A 104 -31.62 -19.78 -11.60
C GLY A 104 -30.14 -20.14 -11.79
N VAL A 105 -29.86 -21.01 -12.77
CA VAL A 105 -28.48 -21.39 -13.13
C VAL A 105 -27.72 -20.20 -13.72
N GLY A 106 -28.35 -19.41 -14.58
CA GLY A 106 -27.78 -18.20 -15.18
C GLY A 106 -27.48 -17.14 -14.12
N ARG A 107 -28.38 -16.92 -13.16
CA ARG A 107 -28.14 -15.99 -12.05
C ARG A 107 -26.98 -16.45 -11.16
N ALA A 108 -26.93 -17.74 -10.80
CA ALA A 108 -25.82 -18.30 -10.04
C ALA A 108 -24.47 -18.22 -10.79
N ALA A 109 -24.46 -18.48 -12.09
CA ALA A 109 -23.28 -18.34 -12.93
C ALA A 109 -22.81 -16.88 -13.04
N GLN A 110 -23.76 -15.93 -13.16
CA GLN A 110 -23.46 -14.50 -13.20
C GLN A 110 -22.90 -14.02 -11.86
N GLU A 111 -23.46 -14.46 -10.74
CA GLU A 111 -22.95 -14.15 -9.40
C GLU A 111 -21.54 -14.71 -9.20
N PHE A 112 -21.29 -15.96 -9.64
CA PHE A 112 -19.96 -16.55 -9.62
C PHE A 112 -18.95 -15.74 -10.45
N TYR A 113 -19.32 -15.37 -11.68
CA TYR A 113 -18.47 -14.55 -12.55
C TYR A 113 -18.16 -13.17 -11.93
N ASN A 114 -19.17 -12.51 -11.37
CA ASN A 114 -19.00 -11.21 -10.71
C ASN A 114 -18.09 -11.31 -9.49
N SER A 115 -18.24 -12.38 -8.69
CA SER A 115 -17.39 -12.65 -7.54
C SER A 115 -15.94 -12.92 -7.94
N ALA A 116 -15.73 -13.77 -8.97
CA ALA A 116 -14.40 -14.05 -9.50
C ALA A 116 -13.73 -12.79 -10.04
N ARG A 117 -14.49 -11.93 -10.75
CA ARG A 117 -13.99 -10.64 -11.24
C ARG A 117 -13.60 -9.69 -10.10
N ALA A 118 -14.43 -9.58 -9.07
CA ALA A 118 -14.12 -8.76 -7.90
C ALA A 118 -12.85 -9.23 -7.18
N GLN A 119 -12.67 -10.54 -7.01
CA GLN A 119 -11.46 -11.12 -6.44
C GLN A 119 -10.22 -10.83 -7.31
N ALA A 120 -10.36 -10.96 -8.64
CA ALA A 120 -9.27 -10.64 -9.55
C ALA A 120 -8.86 -9.16 -9.48
N ASP A 121 -9.84 -8.25 -9.44
CA ASP A 121 -9.61 -6.80 -9.31
C ASP A 121 -8.92 -6.46 -7.99
N GLU A 122 -9.34 -7.09 -6.88
CA GLU A 122 -8.69 -6.93 -5.57
C GLU A 122 -7.24 -7.43 -5.59
N LEU A 123 -7.00 -8.60 -6.19
CA LEU A 123 -5.67 -9.20 -6.28
C LEU A 123 -4.73 -8.34 -7.14
N LEU A 124 -5.24 -7.79 -8.25
CA LEU A 124 -4.52 -6.85 -9.11
C LEU A 124 -4.20 -5.55 -8.37
N ALA A 125 -5.14 -5.02 -7.59
CA ALA A 125 -4.92 -3.82 -6.78
C ALA A 125 -3.84 -4.05 -5.70
N LYS A 126 -3.90 -5.18 -4.99
CA LYS A 126 -2.88 -5.58 -4.01
C LYS A 126 -1.51 -5.71 -4.65
N ALA A 127 -1.42 -6.38 -5.80
CA ALA A 127 -0.16 -6.55 -6.53
C ALA A 127 0.44 -5.20 -6.93
N ARG A 128 -0.38 -4.27 -7.45
CA ARG A 128 0.07 -2.91 -7.81
C ARG A 128 0.62 -2.15 -6.60
N THR A 129 -0.08 -2.19 -5.47
CA THR A 129 0.37 -1.54 -4.23
C THR A 129 1.68 -2.14 -3.71
N GLN A 130 1.81 -3.47 -3.74
CA GLN A 130 3.06 -4.14 -3.34
C GLN A 130 4.21 -3.79 -4.27
N SER A 131 4.01 -3.80 -5.59
CA SER A 131 5.03 -3.40 -6.56
C SER A 131 5.47 -1.95 -6.36
N ALA A 132 4.54 -1.02 -6.15
CA ALA A 132 4.86 0.37 -5.85
C ALA A 132 5.72 0.51 -4.58
N SER A 133 5.32 -0.18 -3.50
CA SER A 133 6.05 -0.20 -2.23
C SER A 133 7.48 -0.73 -2.38
N ILE A 134 7.67 -1.83 -3.14
CA ILE A 134 9.00 -2.40 -3.41
C ILE A 134 9.87 -1.39 -4.19
N VAL A 135 9.30 -0.76 -5.22
CA VAL A 135 10.02 0.22 -6.04
C VAL A 135 10.43 1.45 -5.21
N ASP A 136 9.54 1.97 -4.39
CA ASP A 136 9.82 3.13 -3.56
C ASP A 136 10.81 2.80 -2.43
N GLY A 137 10.68 1.62 -1.81
CA GLY A 137 11.66 1.10 -0.85
C GLY A 137 13.04 0.96 -1.46
N GLY A 138 13.15 0.34 -2.65
CA GLY A 138 14.41 0.20 -3.36
C GLY A 138 15.03 1.54 -3.76
N LYS A 139 14.22 2.53 -4.17
CA LYS A 139 14.70 3.89 -4.45
C LYS A 139 15.24 4.57 -3.18
N ALA A 140 14.56 4.42 -2.06
CA ALA A 140 15.00 5.01 -0.79
C ALA A 140 16.32 4.38 -0.32
N GLU A 141 16.44 3.06 -0.41
CA GLU A 141 17.67 2.35 -0.04
C GLU A 141 18.84 2.70 -0.97
N ALA A 142 18.59 2.78 -2.29
CA ALA A 142 19.61 3.21 -3.25
C ALA A 142 20.11 4.64 -2.97
N LYS A 143 19.20 5.58 -2.65
CA LYS A 143 19.59 6.95 -2.26
C LYS A 143 20.48 6.95 -1.01
N ARG A 144 20.08 6.19 0.02
CA ARG A 144 20.87 6.06 1.25
C ARG A 144 22.26 5.50 0.97
N LEU A 145 22.38 4.47 0.14
CA LEU A 145 23.67 3.88 -0.23
C LEU A 145 24.55 4.87 -1.00
N ILE A 146 23.96 5.66 -1.91
CA ILE A 146 24.68 6.72 -2.65
C ILE A 146 25.18 7.81 -1.71
N GLU A 147 24.36 8.27 -0.77
CA GLU A 147 24.75 9.28 0.22
C GLU A 147 25.86 8.77 1.14
N GLN A 148 25.75 7.51 1.58
CA GLN A 148 26.79 6.87 2.40
C GLN A 148 28.11 6.74 1.62
N ALA A 149 28.06 6.26 0.38
CA ALA A 149 29.25 6.16 -0.47
C ALA A 149 29.89 7.53 -0.75
N ARG A 150 29.10 8.60 -0.91
CA ARG A 150 29.62 9.97 -1.04
C ARG A 150 30.33 10.42 0.23
N SER A 151 29.71 10.23 1.38
CA SER A 151 30.31 10.56 2.68
C SER A 151 31.64 9.81 2.89
N ASP A 152 31.68 8.53 2.56
CA ASP A 152 32.88 7.71 2.69
C ASP A 152 33.97 8.17 1.72
N ALA A 153 33.63 8.49 0.47
CA ALA A 153 34.57 9.03 -0.50
C ALA A 153 35.15 10.39 -0.06
N GLU A 154 34.32 11.27 0.50
CA GLU A 154 34.77 12.56 1.06
C GLU A 154 35.68 12.37 2.27
N ALA A 155 35.41 11.39 3.13
CA ALA A 155 36.26 11.07 4.27
C ALA A 155 37.62 10.54 3.81
N ILE A 156 37.64 9.63 2.83
CA ILE A 156 38.87 9.11 2.21
C ILE A 156 39.66 10.25 1.56
N GLY A 157 38.99 11.14 0.82
CA GLY A 157 39.62 12.29 0.18
C GLY A 157 40.29 13.22 1.19
N ARG A 158 39.62 13.51 2.33
CA ARG A 158 40.17 14.32 3.41
C ARG A 158 41.39 13.65 4.08
N ASP A 159 41.30 12.36 4.39
CA ASP A 159 42.41 11.61 4.98
C ASP A 159 43.62 11.53 4.03
N ALA A 160 43.38 11.26 2.75
CA ALA A 160 44.43 11.26 1.74
C ALA A 160 45.12 12.62 1.60
N SER A 161 44.35 13.72 1.58
CA SER A 161 44.90 15.08 1.54
C SER A 161 45.76 15.36 2.77
N ALA A 162 45.28 15.03 3.96
CA ALA A 162 46.03 15.24 5.21
C ALA A 162 47.37 14.47 5.21
N ARG A 163 47.38 13.22 4.72
CA ARG A 163 48.60 12.42 4.60
C ARG A 163 49.58 12.98 3.57
N LEU A 164 49.09 13.55 2.47
CA LEU A 164 49.94 14.21 1.48
C LEU A 164 50.56 15.48 2.06
N ASP A 165 49.78 16.28 2.79
CA ASP A 165 50.27 17.49 3.46
C ASP A 165 51.35 17.16 4.49
N GLU A 166 51.14 16.10 5.29
CA GLU A 166 52.12 15.63 6.26
C GLU A 166 53.41 15.16 5.60
N ARG A 167 53.30 14.37 4.51
CA ARG A 167 54.47 13.95 3.72
C ARG A 167 55.21 15.13 3.08
N SER A 168 54.49 16.13 2.58
CA SER A 168 55.11 17.33 2.01
C SER A 168 55.94 18.06 3.06
N LYS A 169 55.37 18.27 4.26
CA LYS A 169 56.09 18.90 5.38
C LYS A 169 57.33 18.10 5.79
N ALA A 170 57.24 16.78 5.82
CA ALA A 170 58.38 15.92 6.12
C ALA A 170 59.49 16.04 5.06
N LEU A 171 59.13 16.04 3.76
CA LEU A 171 60.09 16.22 2.67
C LEU A 171 60.75 17.61 2.71
N ASP A 172 59.99 18.65 3.01
CA ASP A 172 60.53 20.01 3.16
C ASP A 172 61.53 20.09 4.33
N ALA A 173 61.23 19.42 5.45
CA ALA A 173 62.12 19.33 6.59
C ALA A 173 63.40 18.54 6.27
N ASP A 174 63.28 17.40 5.58
CA ASP A 174 64.43 16.61 5.14
C ASP A 174 65.31 17.39 4.17
N ARG A 175 64.70 18.14 3.24
CA ARG A 175 65.43 19.01 2.32
C ARG A 175 66.18 20.11 3.07
N ALA A 176 65.54 20.79 4.02
CA ALA A 176 66.20 21.82 4.81
C ALA A 176 67.39 21.25 5.62
N LYS A 177 67.24 20.03 6.15
CA LYS A 177 68.32 19.33 6.84
C LYS A 177 69.49 19.00 5.90
N MET A 178 69.20 18.46 4.71
CA MET A 178 70.24 18.16 3.71
C MET A 178 70.97 19.41 3.23
N GLU A 179 70.25 20.53 3.07
CA GLU A 179 70.86 21.82 2.72
C GLU A 179 71.75 22.35 3.85
N ALA A 180 71.34 22.19 5.11
CA ALA A 180 72.15 22.55 6.28
C ALA A 180 73.41 21.67 6.40
N ASP A 181 73.26 20.35 6.25
CA ASP A 181 74.37 19.39 6.29
C ASP A 181 75.37 19.67 5.16
N ARG A 182 74.88 19.98 3.96
CA ARG A 182 75.72 20.39 2.82
C ARG A 182 76.48 21.68 3.11
N ALA A 183 75.82 22.69 3.68
CA ALA A 183 76.47 23.95 4.03
C ALA A 183 77.55 23.75 5.11
N ALA A 184 77.30 22.89 6.10
CA ALA A 184 78.28 22.52 7.12
C ALA A 184 79.49 21.80 6.51
N ALA A 185 79.25 20.84 5.61
CA ALA A 185 80.32 20.11 4.92
C ALA A 185 81.20 21.05 4.07
N LEU A 186 80.60 22.00 3.35
CA LEU A 186 81.35 22.99 2.58
C LEU A 186 82.24 23.86 3.47
N LYS A 187 81.72 24.32 4.62
CA LYS A 187 82.51 25.08 5.61
C LYS A 187 83.68 24.26 6.18
N ASP A 188 83.48 22.99 6.47
CA ASP A 188 84.55 22.10 6.95
C ASP A 188 85.63 21.89 5.89
N VAL A 189 85.23 21.68 4.63
CA VAL A 189 86.18 21.59 3.49
C VAL A 189 86.98 22.88 3.31
N GLU A 190 86.32 24.04 3.41
CA GLU A 190 86.99 25.35 3.35
C GLU A 190 87.97 25.54 4.52
N ALA A 191 87.58 25.18 5.74
CA ALA A 191 88.44 25.25 6.92
C ALA A 191 89.69 24.39 6.75
N ARG A 192 89.52 23.13 6.31
CA ARG A 192 90.65 22.22 6.02
C ARG A 192 91.54 22.74 4.90
N ARG A 193 90.96 23.37 3.88
CA ARG A 193 91.73 23.98 2.79
C ARG A 193 92.58 25.14 3.28
N GLU A 194 92.02 26.01 4.12
CA GLU A 194 92.77 27.13 4.71
C GLU A 194 93.86 26.66 5.68
N GLU A 195 93.58 25.63 6.47
CA GLU A 195 94.57 24.98 7.33
C GLU A 195 95.73 24.39 6.51
N ALA A 196 95.42 23.63 5.44
CA ALA A 196 96.42 23.08 4.54
C ALA A 196 97.27 24.17 3.84
N LYS A 197 96.66 25.31 3.46
CA LYS A 197 97.41 26.46 2.93
C LYS A 197 98.36 27.06 3.96
N ARG A 198 97.91 27.24 5.21
CA ARG A 198 98.75 27.74 6.31
C ARG A 198 99.91 26.79 6.60
N GLU A 199 99.65 25.49 6.59
CA GLU A 199 100.71 24.50 6.80
C GLU A 199 101.72 24.51 5.64
N ALA A 200 101.26 24.54 4.39
CA ALA A 200 102.14 24.61 3.22
C ALA A 200 103.00 25.88 3.22
N THR A 201 102.41 27.04 3.49
CA THR A 201 103.15 28.31 3.60
C THR A 201 104.15 28.29 4.75
N GLY A 202 103.78 27.71 5.91
CA GLY A 202 104.70 27.50 7.02
C GLY A 202 105.89 26.60 6.66
N ARG A 203 105.65 25.51 5.90
CA ARG A 203 106.73 24.63 5.40
C ARG A 203 107.67 25.35 4.43
N ILE A 204 107.12 26.16 3.52
CA ILE A 204 107.93 26.98 2.59
C ILE A 204 108.79 27.97 3.38
N ALA A 205 108.20 28.74 4.29
CA ALA A 205 108.94 29.69 5.12
C ALA A 205 110.04 29.02 5.96
N ALA A 206 109.77 27.82 6.51
CA ALA A 206 110.77 27.05 7.24
C ALA A 206 111.91 26.55 6.34
N ALA A 207 111.60 26.14 5.11
CA ALA A 207 112.60 25.75 4.11
C ALA A 207 113.47 26.95 3.70
N GLU A 208 112.87 28.10 3.39
CA GLU A 208 113.60 29.34 3.07
C GLU A 208 114.49 29.80 4.24
N ALA A 209 114.01 29.71 5.49
CA ALA A 209 114.81 30.05 6.66
C ALA A 209 116.00 29.10 6.84
N ARG A 210 115.84 27.80 6.53
CA ARG A 210 116.95 26.84 6.54
C ARG A 210 117.96 27.14 5.43
N GLU A 211 117.48 27.49 4.24
CA GLU A 211 118.32 27.88 3.10
C GLU A 211 119.14 29.13 3.42
N ARG A 212 118.51 30.18 3.97
CA ARG A 212 119.23 31.40 4.41
C ARG A 212 120.27 31.10 5.47
N ARG A 213 119.95 30.32 6.50
CA ARG A 213 120.93 29.91 7.52
C ARG A 213 122.10 29.12 6.93
N ALA A 214 121.83 28.26 5.95
CA ALA A 214 122.88 27.52 5.26
C ALA A 214 123.76 28.45 4.40
N ALA A 215 123.16 29.43 3.72
CA ALA A 215 123.89 30.46 2.98
C ALA A 215 124.75 31.33 3.91
N ASP A 216 124.19 31.84 5.01
CA ASP A 216 124.91 32.64 6.01
C ASP A 216 126.08 31.85 6.62
N ALA A 217 125.87 30.55 6.91
CA ALA A 217 126.92 29.67 7.42
C ALA A 217 128.03 29.44 6.38
N ALA A 218 127.66 29.26 5.10
CA ALA A 218 128.62 29.13 4.01
C ALA A 218 129.45 30.40 3.82
N ASP A 219 128.83 31.58 3.91
CA ASP A 219 129.52 32.87 3.84
C ASP A 219 130.46 33.08 5.04
N GLN A 220 130.04 32.72 6.25
CA GLN A 220 130.92 32.72 7.43
C GLN A 220 132.12 31.77 7.28
N ILE A 221 131.92 30.58 6.70
CA ILE A 221 133.03 29.65 6.40
C ILE A 221 133.98 30.26 5.38
N ARG A 222 133.46 30.87 4.30
CA ARG A 222 134.28 31.56 3.29
C ARG A 222 135.09 32.70 3.90
N GLU A 223 134.49 33.52 4.76
CA GLU A 223 135.20 34.60 5.44
C GLU A 223 136.26 34.08 6.42
N ARG A 224 135.98 33.01 7.16
CA ARG A 224 136.99 32.35 8.01
C ARG A 224 138.14 31.79 7.20
N LEU A 225 137.86 31.15 6.05
CA LEU A 225 138.90 30.66 5.14
C LEU A 225 139.73 31.80 4.57
N ARG A 226 139.10 32.91 4.14
CA ARG A 226 139.82 34.12 3.69
C ARG A 226 140.71 34.70 4.78
N ALA A 227 140.20 34.79 6.01
CA ALA A 227 140.98 35.25 7.15
C ALA A 227 142.16 34.32 7.47
N ALA A 228 141.96 33.00 7.40
CA ALA A 228 143.02 32.00 7.59
C ALA A 228 144.08 32.06 6.48
N ILE A 229 143.66 32.25 5.23
CA ILE A 229 144.59 32.45 4.09
C ILE A 229 145.42 33.72 4.29
N ARG A 230 144.80 34.86 4.66
CA ARG A 230 145.55 36.08 4.99
C ARG A 230 146.53 35.87 6.13
N ALA A 231 146.13 35.16 7.19
CA ALA A 231 147.01 34.85 8.31
C ALA A 231 148.18 33.93 7.92
N LEU A 232 148.01 33.05 6.93
CA LEU A 232 149.08 32.24 6.35
C LEU A 232 150.02 33.09 5.47
N ASP A 233 149.48 33.96 4.62
CA ASP A 233 150.27 34.89 3.80
C ASP A 233 151.10 35.86 4.67
N ASP A 234 150.52 36.35 5.77
CA ASP A 234 151.22 37.19 6.76
C ASP A 234 152.31 36.41 7.54
N ALA A 235 152.14 35.09 7.71
CA ALA A 235 153.13 34.22 8.36
C ALA A 235 154.28 33.82 7.41
N ASP A 236 154.03 33.76 6.10
CA ASP A 236 155.05 33.49 5.07
C ASP A 236 155.81 34.75 4.64
N ALA A 237 155.22 35.95 4.74
CA ALA A 237 155.91 37.23 4.51
C ALA A 237 156.89 37.64 5.63
N GLY A 238 156.94 36.87 6.73
CA GLY A 238 157.85 37.04 7.87
C GLY A 238 159.06 36.10 7.89
N ARG A 239 159.34 35.37 6.80
CA ARG A 239 160.56 34.54 6.64
C ARG A 239 161.58 35.15 5.69
#